data_AF-A0A3P7FDW5-F1
#
_entry.id   AF-A0A3P7FDW5-F1
#
_cell.length_a   1.000
_cell.length_b   1.000
_cell.length_c   1.000
_cell.angle_alpha   90.00
_cell.angle_beta   90.00
_cell.angle_gamma   90.00
#
_symmetry.space_group_name_H-M   'P 1'
#
loop_
_entity.id
_entity.type
_entity.pdbx_description
1 polymer ?
#
loop_
_entity_poly.entity_id
_entity_poly.type
_entity_poly.pdbx_seq_one_letter_code
_entity_poly.pdbx_strand_id
1 'polypeptide(L)'
;MKTSIIKMKFKPDYDSAAVEYERAAVCYKNANELQMSRDMYLKAAEMHTANGNLFHCAKCNENAAMISKELGDSEGAMKYMELAADLYAESGSSDTSAMALSKAASFLETADPDKAIQIYNKALTMVQQTDRSRMAGEFLNRLTRLYLKLERYADAISAIDSEIDKYIEVKETGRVGQLTVALVLVQLAKGDSIAATKSFQNSFK
;
A
#
# COMPACT_ATOMS: atom_id res chain seq x y z
N MET A 1 16.67 27.92 54.29
CA MET A 1 15.49 28.24 53.47
C MET A 1 15.62 27.50 52.14
N LYS A 2 14.53 26.86 51.71
CA LYS A 2 14.47 25.89 50.62
C LYS A 2 14.82 26.55 49.28
N THR A 3 15.90 26.10 48.63
CA THR A 3 16.18 26.42 47.23
C THR A 3 15.07 25.80 46.38
N SER A 4 14.18 26.65 45.89
CA SER A 4 13.16 26.26 44.92
C SER A 4 13.86 25.95 43.60
N ILE A 5 14.33 24.71 43.46
CA ILE A 5 14.65 24.12 42.16
C ILE A 5 13.31 23.98 41.47
N ILE A 6 12.98 25.02 40.70
CA ILE A 6 11.93 24.99 39.70
C ILE A 6 12.10 23.67 38.95
N LYS A 7 11.11 22.78 39.06
CA LYS A 7 10.95 21.60 38.22
C LYS A 7 10.86 22.07 36.77
N MET A 8 12.00 22.38 36.16
CA MET A 8 12.15 22.41 34.72
C MET A 8 11.90 20.97 34.30
N LYS A 9 10.66 20.65 33.93
CA LYS A 9 10.31 19.35 33.38
C LYS A 9 11.09 19.24 32.07
N PHE A 10 12.29 18.67 32.14
CA PHE A 10 13.09 18.26 31.00
C PHE A 10 12.26 17.18 30.29
N LYS A 11 11.37 17.58 29.39
CA LYS A 11 10.82 16.65 28.42
C LYS A 11 11.95 16.39 27.42
N PRO A 12 12.33 15.13 27.19
CA PRO A 12 13.27 14.81 26.12
C PRO A 12 12.77 15.43 24.81
N ASP A 13 13.68 16.03 24.05
CA ASP A 13 13.38 16.64 22.75
C ASP A 13 13.33 15.54 21.68
N TYR A 14 12.21 14.82 21.66
CA TYR A 14 11.99 13.71 20.74
C TYR A 14 11.88 14.19 19.29
N ASP A 15 11.34 15.38 19.05
CA ASP A 15 11.18 15.93 17.69
C ASP A 15 12.54 16.23 17.04
N SER A 16 13.42 16.95 17.74
CA SER A 16 14.76 17.22 17.22
C SER A 16 15.55 15.91 17.04
N ALA A 17 15.45 14.98 17.98
CA ALA A 17 16.12 13.68 17.87
C ALA A 17 15.63 12.89 16.65
N ALA A 18 14.32 12.84 16.39
CA ALA A 18 13.75 12.14 15.24
C ALA A 18 14.29 12.70 13.92
N VAL A 19 14.31 14.03 13.77
CA VAL A 19 14.81 14.71 12.57
C VAL A 19 16.29 14.41 12.33
N GLU A 20 17.13 14.41 13.37
CA GLU A 20 18.55 14.08 13.21
C GLU A 20 18.77 12.61 12.86
N TYR A 21 17.97 11.69 13.41
CA TYR A 21 18.02 10.28 13.00
C TYR A 21 17.59 10.10 11.53
N GLU A 22 16.54 10.78 11.07
CA GLU A 22 16.12 10.73 9.66
C GLU A 22 17.22 11.27 8.73
N ARG A 23 17.88 12.37 9.10
CA ARG A 23 19.02 12.90 8.34
C ARG A 23 20.18 11.92 8.29
N ALA A 24 20.55 11.33 9.43
CA ALA A 24 21.58 10.31 9.49
C ALA A 24 21.23 9.10 8.63
N ALA A 25 19.97 8.67 8.64
CA ALA A 25 19.48 7.57 7.81
C ALA A 25 19.68 7.84 6.31
N VAL A 26 19.37 9.06 5.86
CA VAL A 26 19.60 9.48 4.45
C VAL A 26 21.09 9.49 4.13
N CYS A 27 21.94 10.00 5.02
CA CYS A 27 23.39 10.00 4.83
C CYS A 27 23.96 8.56 4.71
N TYR A 28 23.55 7.65 5.60
CA TYR A 28 23.96 6.25 5.52
C TYR A 28 23.46 5.56 4.24
N LYS A 29 22.23 5.87 3.80
CA LYS A 29 21.71 5.34 2.52
C LYS A 29 22.58 5.80 1.35
N ASN A 30 22.93 7.08 1.30
CA ASN A 30 23.79 7.65 0.26
C ASN A 30 25.22 7.09 0.30
N ALA A 31 25.70 6.68 1.49
CA ALA A 31 26.97 6.00 1.67
C ALA A 31 26.90 4.48 1.38
N ASN A 32 25.75 3.96 0.95
CA ASN A 32 25.48 2.54 0.74
C ASN A 32 25.58 1.66 2.01
N GLU A 33 25.55 2.29 3.19
CA GLU A 33 25.50 1.64 4.50
C GLU A 33 24.03 1.34 4.87
N LEU A 34 23.40 0.45 4.11
CA LEU A 34 21.96 0.20 4.16
C LEU A 34 21.47 -0.27 5.55
N GLN A 35 22.24 -1.13 6.23
CA GLN A 35 21.86 -1.61 7.56
C GLN A 35 21.81 -0.48 8.58
N MET A 36 22.82 0.40 8.58
CA MET A 36 22.84 1.59 9.44
C MET A 36 21.71 2.56 9.09
N SER A 37 21.41 2.73 7.79
CA SER A 37 20.29 3.57 7.35
C SER A 37 18.96 3.08 7.90
N ARG A 38 18.67 1.78 7.77
CA ARG A 38 17.47 1.15 8.35
C ARG A 38 17.39 1.39 9.85
N ASP A 39 18.49 1.13 10.57
CA ASP A 39 18.53 1.25 12.02
C ASP A 39 18.29 2.70 12.48
N MET A 40 18.78 3.69 11.72
CA MET A 40 18.49 5.10 12.00
C MET A 40 17.02 5.46 11.74
N TYR A 41 16.40 4.94 10.67
CA TYR A 41 14.96 5.13 10.46
C TYR A 41 14.12 4.49 11.57
N LEU A 42 14.50 3.32 12.08
CA LEU A 42 13.80 2.69 13.21
C LEU A 42 13.92 3.52 14.50
N LYS A 43 15.11 4.08 14.77
CA LYS A 43 15.28 5.03 15.89
C LYS A 43 14.43 6.28 15.72
N ALA A 44 14.36 6.85 14.51
CA ALA A 44 13.48 7.97 14.23
C ALA A 44 12.01 7.61 14.47
N ALA A 45 11.58 6.41 14.06
CA ALA A 45 10.23 5.92 14.29
C ALA A 45 9.91 5.83 15.79
N GLU A 46 10.83 5.31 16.61
CA GLU A 46 10.69 5.25 18.07
C GLU A 46 10.51 6.64 18.69
N MET A 47 11.26 7.64 18.22
CA MET A 47 11.13 9.03 18.69
C MET A 47 9.77 9.62 18.30
N HIS A 48 9.31 9.40 17.06
CA HIS A 48 7.98 9.84 16.61
C HIS A 48 6.86 9.16 17.38
N THR A 49 6.99 7.87 17.72
CA THR A 49 6.04 7.16 18.60
C THR A 49 6.00 7.78 19.99
N ALA A 50 7.17 8.08 20.58
CA ALA A 50 7.24 8.70 21.90
C ALA A 50 6.60 10.10 21.94
N ASN A 51 6.60 10.81 20.81
CA ASN A 51 5.95 12.11 20.67
C ASN A 51 4.47 12.02 20.19
N GLY A 52 3.95 10.82 19.90
CA GLY A 52 2.59 10.62 19.40
C GLY A 52 2.39 11.03 17.93
N ASN A 53 3.48 11.22 17.16
CA ASN A 53 3.43 11.58 15.74
C ASN A 53 3.35 10.33 14.87
N LEU A 54 2.17 9.69 14.84
CA LEU A 54 1.96 8.41 14.16
C LEU A 54 2.26 8.46 12.65
N PHE A 55 1.93 9.56 11.98
CA PHE A 55 2.19 9.71 10.54
C PHE A 55 3.69 9.66 10.21
N HIS A 56 4.52 10.37 10.98
CA HIS A 56 5.97 10.35 10.75
C HIS A 56 6.61 9.04 11.21
N CYS A 57 6.07 8.41 12.26
CA CYS A 57 6.44 7.05 12.64
C CYS A 57 6.17 6.05 11.50
N ALA A 58 4.99 6.13 10.86
CA ALA A 58 4.63 5.31 9.71
C ALA A 58 5.62 5.51 8.56
N LYS A 59 5.93 6.77 8.21
CA LYS A 59 6.88 7.11 7.16
C LYS A 59 8.29 6.57 7.42
N CYS A 60 8.76 6.61 8.66
CA CYS A 60 10.04 6.04 9.04
C CYS A 60 10.05 4.51 8.89
N ASN A 61 8.98 3.83 9.29
CA ASN A 61 8.82 2.39 9.09
C ASN A 61 8.73 2.01 7.59
N GLU A 62 8.04 2.82 6.78
CA GLU A 62 7.99 2.64 5.32
C GLU A 62 9.40 2.72 4.69
N ASN A 63 10.22 3.69 5.11
CA ASN A 63 11.60 3.79 4.64
C ASN A 63 12.45 2.59 5.10
N ALA A 64 12.31 2.19 6.37
CA ALA A 64 12.99 1.00 6.89
C ALA A 64 12.58 -0.28 6.13
N ALA A 65 11.30 -0.39 5.73
CA ALA A 65 10.79 -1.49 4.92
C ALA A 65 11.45 -1.53 3.53
N MET A 66 11.53 -0.38 2.84
CA MET A 66 12.17 -0.28 1.53
C MET A 66 13.64 -0.67 1.60
N ILE A 67 14.37 -0.22 2.63
CA ILE A 67 15.78 -0.58 2.81
C ILE A 67 15.94 -2.06 3.18
N SER A 68 15.04 -2.61 3.99
CA SER A 68 15.05 -4.05 4.29
C SER A 68 14.87 -4.88 3.02
N LYS A 69 14.00 -4.42 2.09
CA LYS A 69 13.85 -5.06 0.78
C LYS A 69 15.13 -4.98 -0.05
N GLU A 70 15.79 -3.81 -0.08
CA GLU A 70 17.10 -3.62 -0.74
C GLU A 70 18.19 -4.54 -0.15
N LEU A 71 18.15 -4.81 1.16
CA LEU A 71 19.04 -5.73 1.88
C LEU A 71 18.70 -7.23 1.66
N GLY A 72 17.60 -7.55 0.97
CA GLY A 72 17.11 -8.92 0.81
C GLY A 72 16.34 -9.48 2.03
N ASP A 73 16.17 -8.70 3.09
CA ASP A 73 15.38 -9.02 4.27
C ASP A 73 13.88 -8.84 3.97
N SER A 74 13.31 -9.84 3.32
CA SER A 74 11.90 -9.81 2.90
C SER A 74 10.93 -9.90 4.07
N GLU A 75 11.29 -10.59 5.16
CA GLU A 75 10.46 -10.67 6.37
C GLU A 75 10.40 -9.32 7.08
N GLY A 76 11.57 -8.68 7.30
CA GLY A 76 11.65 -7.33 7.85
C GLY A 76 10.92 -6.30 6.98
N ALA A 77 11.10 -6.37 5.65
CA ALA A 77 10.41 -5.47 4.72
C ALA A 77 8.88 -5.57 4.86
N MET A 78 8.33 -6.78 4.93
CA MET A 78 6.90 -6.98 5.14
C MET A 78 6.43 -6.45 6.49
N LYS A 79 7.13 -6.83 7.57
CA LYS A 79 6.81 -6.41 8.94
C LYS A 79 6.75 -4.88 9.07
N TYR A 80 7.76 -4.17 8.56
CA TYR A 80 7.82 -2.72 8.67
C TYR A 80 6.79 -2.03 7.77
N MET A 81 6.50 -2.58 6.57
CA MET A 81 5.50 -1.99 5.67
C MET A 81 4.06 -2.18 6.19
N GLU A 82 3.74 -3.35 6.76
CA GLU A 82 2.45 -3.61 7.41
C GLU A 82 2.25 -2.68 8.61
N LEU A 83 3.27 -2.54 9.46
CA LEU A 83 3.23 -1.58 10.57
C LEU A 83 3.04 -0.13 10.08
N ALA A 84 3.72 0.27 9.00
CA ALA A 84 3.52 1.59 8.41
C ALA A 84 2.08 1.79 7.92
N ALA A 85 1.50 0.78 7.27
CA ALA A 85 0.11 0.84 6.81
C ALA A 85 -0.87 1.01 7.98
N ASP A 86 -0.70 0.26 9.07
CA ASP A 86 -1.56 0.36 10.25
C ASP A 86 -1.43 1.74 10.92
N LEU A 87 -0.20 2.25 11.08
CA LEU A 87 0.04 3.58 11.65
C LEU A 87 -0.53 4.72 10.78
N TYR A 88 -0.45 4.62 9.45
CA TYR A 88 -1.10 5.58 8.55
C TYR A 88 -2.63 5.55 8.69
N ALA A 89 -3.22 4.37 8.89
CA ALA A 89 -4.66 4.27 9.12
C ALA A 89 -5.05 4.92 10.46
N GLU A 90 -4.29 4.64 11.53
CA GLU A 90 -4.48 5.24 12.85
C GLU A 90 -4.28 6.76 12.84
N SER A 91 -3.38 7.28 12.00
CA SER A 91 -3.20 8.72 11.83
C SER A 91 -4.28 9.40 10.97
N GLY A 92 -5.31 8.66 10.53
CA GLY A 92 -6.37 9.16 9.65
C GLY A 92 -5.96 9.34 8.19
N SER A 93 -4.81 8.79 7.78
CA SER A 93 -4.27 8.84 6.41
C SER A 93 -4.57 7.55 5.65
N SER A 94 -5.86 7.24 5.48
CA SER A 94 -6.33 6.00 4.83
C SER A 94 -5.77 5.80 3.43
N ASP A 95 -5.71 6.85 2.61
CA ASP A 95 -5.17 6.76 1.24
C ASP A 95 -3.69 6.34 1.27
N THR A 96 -2.90 6.90 2.20
CA THR A 96 -1.49 6.53 2.37
C THR A 96 -1.33 5.11 2.91
N SER A 97 -2.19 4.69 3.83
CA SER A 97 -2.25 3.30 4.30
C SER A 97 -2.50 2.32 3.15
N ALA A 98 -3.43 2.63 2.24
CA ALA A 98 -3.74 1.77 1.09
C ALA A 98 -2.53 1.62 0.16
N MET A 99 -1.78 2.71 -0.04
CA MET A 99 -0.56 2.70 -0.83
C MET A 99 0.57 1.91 -0.16
N ALA A 100 0.70 1.97 1.17
CA ALA A 100 1.64 1.13 1.91
C ALA A 100 1.28 -0.36 1.78
N LEU A 101 0.01 -0.74 1.89
CA LEU A 101 -0.46 -2.12 1.64
C LEU A 101 -0.14 -2.57 0.20
N SER A 102 -0.35 -1.69 -0.79
CA SER A 102 -0.02 -1.97 -2.18
C SER A 102 1.48 -2.24 -2.42
N LYS A 103 2.35 -1.54 -1.69
CA LYS A 103 3.79 -1.81 -1.68
C LYS A 103 4.14 -3.12 -0.98
N ALA A 104 3.48 -3.43 0.14
CA ALA A 104 3.67 -4.71 0.82
C ALA A 104 3.29 -5.89 -0.11
N ALA A 105 2.15 -5.79 -0.80
CA ALA A 105 1.74 -6.78 -1.79
C ALA A 105 2.77 -6.94 -2.93
N SER A 106 3.35 -5.85 -3.42
CA SER A 106 4.33 -5.91 -4.51
C SER A 106 5.62 -6.64 -4.11
N PHE A 107 5.99 -6.64 -2.83
CA PHE A 107 7.13 -7.41 -2.33
C PHE A 107 6.92 -8.92 -2.43
N LEU A 108 5.68 -9.37 -2.50
CA LEU A 108 5.26 -10.77 -2.49
C LEU A 108 4.81 -11.29 -3.86
N GLU A 109 4.55 -10.44 -4.86
CA GLU A 109 4.01 -10.85 -6.18
C GLU A 109 4.77 -12.01 -6.87
N THR A 110 6.05 -12.21 -6.54
CA THR A 110 6.85 -13.33 -7.08
C THR A 110 7.03 -14.47 -6.08
N ALA A 111 7.21 -14.17 -4.79
CA ALA A 111 7.51 -15.17 -3.76
C ALA A 111 6.26 -15.86 -3.21
N ASP A 112 5.17 -15.11 -3.06
CA ASP A 112 3.88 -15.56 -2.53
C ASP A 112 2.75 -14.74 -3.19
N PRO A 113 2.39 -15.08 -4.43
CA PRO A 113 1.42 -14.30 -5.18
C PRO A 113 -0.01 -14.40 -4.59
N ASP A 114 -0.34 -15.48 -3.88
CA ASP A 114 -1.63 -15.61 -3.20
C ASP A 114 -1.74 -14.65 -2.01
N LYS A 115 -0.69 -14.51 -1.21
CA LYS A 115 -0.65 -13.49 -0.15
C LYS A 115 -0.67 -12.08 -0.73
N ALA A 116 0.03 -11.83 -1.86
CA ALA A 116 -0.05 -10.54 -2.55
C ALA A 116 -1.49 -10.21 -2.99
N ILE A 117 -2.23 -11.19 -3.54
CA ILE A 117 -3.65 -11.03 -3.91
C ILE A 117 -4.49 -10.66 -2.68
N GLN A 118 -4.29 -11.33 -1.53
CA GLN A 118 -5.03 -11.02 -0.30
C GLN A 118 -4.80 -9.57 0.16
N ILE A 119 -3.54 -9.10 0.13
CA ILE A 119 -3.20 -7.73 0.53
C ILE A 119 -3.74 -6.70 -0.46
N TYR A 120 -3.66 -6.96 -1.78
CA TYR A 120 -4.26 -6.07 -2.77
C TYR A 120 -5.78 -5.97 -2.63
N ASN A 121 -6.47 -7.08 -2.34
CA ASN A 121 -7.90 -7.05 -2.05
C ASN A 121 -8.21 -6.23 -0.79
N LYS A 122 -7.42 -6.38 0.29
CA LYS A 122 -7.56 -5.53 1.50
C LYS A 122 -7.44 -4.04 1.16
N ALA A 123 -6.43 -3.66 0.35
CA ALA A 123 -6.24 -2.29 -0.10
C ALA A 123 -7.40 -1.79 -0.96
N LEU A 124 -7.90 -2.62 -1.88
CA LEU A 124 -9.06 -2.33 -2.74
C LEU A 124 -10.34 -2.10 -1.94
N THR A 125 -10.65 -2.98 -0.99
CA THR A 125 -11.81 -2.81 -0.10
C THR A 125 -11.73 -1.51 0.69
N MET A 126 -10.54 -1.14 1.17
CA MET A 126 -10.37 0.10 1.94
C MET A 126 -10.64 1.35 1.10
N VAL A 127 -10.15 1.41 -0.14
CA VAL A 127 -10.36 2.59 -1.02
C VAL A 127 -11.76 2.66 -1.61
N GLN A 128 -12.44 1.51 -1.75
CA GLN A 128 -13.85 1.44 -2.15
C GLN A 128 -14.78 2.02 -1.08
N GLN A 129 -14.43 1.91 0.21
CA GLN A 129 -15.21 2.51 1.31
C GLN A 129 -15.08 4.05 1.39
N THR A 130 -14.11 4.63 0.68
CA THR A 130 -13.78 6.07 0.76
C THR A 130 -13.94 6.81 -0.58
N ASP A 131 -14.74 6.26 -1.52
CA ASP A 131 -15.00 6.80 -2.87
C ASP A 131 -13.74 7.15 -3.68
N ARG A 132 -12.64 6.42 -3.49
CA ARG A 132 -11.37 6.64 -4.20
C ARG A 132 -11.29 5.82 -5.48
N SER A 133 -12.18 6.10 -6.43
CA SER A 133 -12.32 5.37 -7.70
C SER A 133 -11.00 5.21 -8.50
N ARG A 134 -10.15 6.23 -8.50
CA ARG A 134 -8.84 6.15 -9.16
C ARG A 134 -7.95 5.08 -8.53
N MET A 135 -7.85 5.05 -7.20
CA MET A 135 -7.01 4.08 -6.49
C MET A 135 -7.58 2.66 -6.59
N ALA A 136 -8.92 2.54 -6.54
CA ALA A 136 -9.60 1.27 -6.77
C ALA A 136 -9.22 0.67 -8.14
N GLY A 137 -9.26 1.48 -9.21
CA GLY A 137 -8.83 1.07 -10.53
C GLY A 137 -7.35 0.68 -10.60
N GLU A 138 -6.45 1.35 -9.87
CA GLU A 138 -5.04 1.00 -9.80
C GLU A 138 -4.81 -0.38 -9.15
N PHE A 139 -5.49 -0.68 -8.04
CA PHE A 139 -5.38 -1.97 -7.36
C PHE A 139 -6.06 -3.09 -8.15
N LEU A 140 -7.23 -2.84 -8.74
CA LEU A 140 -7.88 -3.79 -9.63
C LEU A 140 -6.97 -4.17 -10.81
N ASN A 141 -6.31 -3.18 -11.42
CA ASN A 141 -5.35 -3.45 -12.49
C ASN A 141 -4.17 -4.32 -12.04
N ARG A 142 -3.69 -4.17 -10.80
CA ARG A 142 -2.64 -5.04 -10.24
C ARG A 142 -3.15 -6.46 -10.02
N LEU A 143 -4.33 -6.60 -9.41
CA LEU A 143 -5.00 -7.90 -9.21
C LEU A 143 -5.23 -8.62 -10.53
N THR A 144 -5.82 -7.96 -11.53
CA THR A 144 -6.07 -8.55 -12.85
C THR A 144 -4.79 -9.04 -13.51
N ARG A 145 -3.71 -8.24 -13.48
CA ARG A 145 -2.41 -8.68 -14.02
C ARG A 145 -1.86 -9.90 -13.30
N LEU A 146 -2.00 -9.93 -11.97
CA LEU A 146 -1.51 -11.04 -11.16
C LEU A 146 -2.33 -12.32 -11.42
N TYR A 147 -3.66 -12.22 -11.49
CA TYR A 147 -4.53 -13.34 -11.85
C TYR A 147 -4.22 -13.88 -13.25
N LEU A 148 -4.00 -13.00 -14.24
CA LEU A 148 -3.61 -13.42 -15.59
C LEU A 148 -2.28 -14.16 -15.60
N LYS A 149 -1.27 -13.67 -14.86
CA LYS A 149 0.04 -14.34 -14.72
C LYS A 149 -0.08 -15.74 -14.10
N LEU A 150 -1.09 -15.94 -13.24
CA LEU A 150 -1.41 -17.22 -12.60
C LEU A 150 -2.42 -18.06 -13.40
N GLU A 151 -2.83 -17.63 -14.59
CA GLU A 151 -3.88 -18.27 -15.40
C GLU A 151 -5.25 -18.42 -14.67
N ARG A 152 -5.48 -17.58 -13.65
CA ARG A 152 -6.71 -17.52 -12.85
C ARG A 152 -7.75 -16.62 -13.51
N TYR A 153 -8.13 -16.95 -14.74
CA TYR A 153 -9.03 -16.11 -15.55
C TYR A 153 -10.41 -15.90 -14.90
N ALA A 154 -10.93 -16.90 -14.20
CA ALA A 154 -12.23 -16.79 -13.51
C ALA A 154 -12.20 -15.72 -12.41
N ASP A 155 -11.11 -15.67 -11.64
CA ASP A 155 -10.95 -14.68 -10.56
C ASP A 155 -10.75 -13.27 -11.13
N ALA A 156 -9.99 -13.14 -12.22
CA ALA A 156 -9.85 -11.86 -12.94
C ALA A 156 -11.19 -11.34 -13.46
N ILE A 157 -12.00 -12.21 -14.09
CA ILE A 157 -13.33 -11.87 -14.59
C ILE A 157 -14.23 -11.43 -13.43
N SER A 158 -14.29 -12.21 -12.35
CA SER A 158 -15.13 -11.90 -11.20
C SER A 158 -14.75 -10.58 -10.53
N ALA A 159 -13.45 -10.27 -10.44
CA ALA A 159 -12.98 -9.01 -9.87
C ALA A 159 -13.36 -7.80 -10.73
N ILE A 160 -13.28 -7.93 -12.07
CA ILE A 160 -13.66 -6.87 -13.00
C ILE A 160 -15.18 -6.67 -13.02
N ASP A 161 -15.96 -7.75 -13.08
CA ASP A 161 -17.43 -7.69 -13.08
C ASP A 161 -17.96 -7.01 -11.81
N SER A 162 -17.42 -7.38 -10.64
CA SER A 162 -17.81 -6.75 -9.37
C SER A 162 -17.52 -5.25 -9.33
N GLU A 163 -16.46 -4.79 -10.01
CA GLU A 163 -16.16 -3.36 -10.09
C GLU A 163 -17.03 -2.64 -11.15
N ILE A 164 -17.38 -3.31 -12.25
CA ILE A 164 -18.33 -2.79 -13.24
C ILE A 164 -19.68 -2.51 -12.57
N ASP A 165 -20.20 -3.45 -11.80
CA ASP A 165 -21.49 -3.31 -11.10
C ASP A 165 -21.52 -2.07 -10.21
N LYS A 166 -20.43 -1.81 -9.47
CA LYS A 166 -20.28 -0.61 -8.64
C LYS A 166 -20.31 0.68 -9.47
N TYR A 167 -19.58 0.74 -10.59
CA TYR A 167 -19.57 1.93 -11.44
C TYR A 167 -20.89 2.16 -12.19
N ILE A 168 -21.65 1.09 -12.45
CA ILE A 168 -23.03 1.21 -12.96
C ILE A 168 -23.93 1.87 -11.91
N GLU A 169 -23.86 1.45 -10.64
CA GLU A 169 -24.65 2.03 -9.54
C GLU A 169 -24.38 3.53 -9.37
N VAL A 170 -23.12 3.96 -9.46
CA VAL A 170 -22.73 5.38 -9.35
C VAL A 170 -22.80 6.16 -10.68
N LYS A 171 -23.28 5.53 -11.77
CA LYS A 171 -23.45 6.12 -13.11
C LYS A 171 -22.16 6.67 -13.75
N GLU A 172 -21.03 6.05 -13.45
CA GLU A 172 -19.71 6.38 -14.01
C GLU A 172 -19.44 5.60 -15.32
N THR A 173 -20.15 5.98 -16.39
CA THR A 173 -20.14 5.25 -17.68
C THR A 173 -18.77 5.15 -18.33
N GLY A 174 -17.91 6.17 -18.15
CA GLY A 174 -16.54 6.15 -18.67
C GLY A 174 -15.68 5.05 -18.05
N ARG A 175 -15.87 4.76 -16.76
CA ARG A 175 -15.18 3.68 -16.05
C ARG A 175 -15.70 2.31 -16.46
N VAL A 176 -17.02 2.18 -16.61
CA VAL A 176 -17.66 0.95 -17.12
C VAL A 176 -17.06 0.57 -18.48
N GLY A 177 -16.97 1.50 -19.43
CA GLY A 177 -16.38 1.22 -20.75
C GLY A 177 -14.92 0.74 -20.69
N GLN A 178 -14.09 1.34 -19.84
CA GLN A 178 -12.69 0.92 -19.64
C GLN A 178 -12.60 -0.50 -19.07
N LEU A 179 -13.42 -0.83 -18.08
CA LEU A 179 -13.45 -2.14 -17.45
C LEU A 179 -14.04 -3.22 -18.38
N THR A 180 -15.04 -2.88 -19.19
CA THR A 180 -15.55 -3.78 -20.24
C THR A 180 -14.45 -4.17 -21.21
N VAL A 181 -13.61 -3.23 -21.66
CA VAL A 181 -12.47 -3.56 -22.53
C VAL A 181 -11.51 -4.52 -21.82
N ALA A 182 -11.21 -4.29 -20.55
CA ALA A 182 -10.37 -5.21 -19.77
C ALA A 182 -11.01 -6.60 -19.66
N LEU A 183 -12.31 -6.69 -19.40
CA LEU A 183 -13.07 -7.94 -19.34
C LEU A 183 -13.00 -8.73 -20.66
N VAL A 184 -13.22 -8.05 -21.78
CA VAL A 184 -13.12 -8.62 -23.13
C VAL A 184 -11.71 -9.19 -23.37
N LEU A 185 -10.67 -8.44 -23.01
CA LEU A 185 -9.28 -8.90 -23.14
C LEU A 185 -8.99 -10.15 -22.29
N VAL A 186 -9.49 -10.20 -21.06
CA VAL A 186 -9.34 -11.37 -20.17
C VAL A 186 -10.07 -12.60 -20.75
N GLN A 187 -11.27 -12.42 -21.30
CA GLN A 187 -12.04 -13.51 -21.92
C GLN A 187 -11.39 -14.02 -23.21
N LEU A 188 -10.81 -13.13 -24.03
CA LEU A 188 -10.02 -13.53 -25.18
C LEU A 188 -8.73 -14.26 -24.75
N ALA A 189 -8.06 -13.82 -23.69
CA ALA A 189 -6.89 -14.50 -23.14
C ALA A 189 -7.23 -15.91 -22.61
N LYS A 190 -8.44 -16.10 -22.09
CA LYS A 190 -9.01 -17.42 -21.73
C LYS A 190 -9.38 -18.28 -22.95
N GLY A 191 -9.44 -17.70 -24.15
CA GLY A 191 -9.87 -18.37 -25.39
C GLY A 191 -11.38 -18.39 -25.63
N ASP A 192 -12.16 -17.61 -24.88
CA ASP A 192 -13.63 -17.57 -24.95
C ASP A 192 -14.12 -16.35 -25.73
N SER A 193 -14.09 -16.44 -27.05
CA SER A 193 -14.51 -15.37 -27.96
C SER A 193 -16.02 -15.08 -27.93
N ILE A 194 -16.82 -16.08 -27.53
CA ILE A 194 -18.27 -15.94 -27.39
C ILE A 194 -18.57 -15.08 -26.15
N ALA A 195 -17.94 -15.38 -25.01
CA ALA A 195 -18.06 -14.55 -23.82
C ALA A 195 -17.56 -13.12 -24.09
N ALA A 196 -16.41 -12.96 -24.76
CA ALA A 196 -15.86 -11.67 -25.15
C ALA A 196 -16.89 -10.80 -25.90
N THR A 197 -17.55 -11.39 -26.90
CA THR A 197 -18.58 -10.70 -27.68
C THR A 197 -19.78 -10.30 -26.81
N LYS A 198 -20.22 -11.19 -25.91
CA LYS A 198 -21.34 -10.94 -25.01
C LYS A 198 -21.04 -9.81 -24.02
N SER A 199 -19.85 -9.79 -23.42
CA SER A 199 -19.41 -8.73 -22.51
C SER A 199 -19.37 -7.38 -23.20
N PHE A 200 -18.87 -7.31 -24.45
CA PHE A 200 -18.91 -6.08 -25.24
C PHE A 200 -20.34 -5.59 -25.48
N GLN A 201 -21.26 -6.48 -25.90
CA GLN A 201 -22.65 -6.12 -26.20
C GLN A 201 -23.44 -5.66 -24.96
N ASN A 202 -23.18 -6.24 -23.79
CA ASN A 202 -23.87 -5.88 -22.56
C ASN A 202 -23.50 -4.49 -22.04
N SER A 203 -22.31 -3.97 -22.40
CA SER A 203 -21.83 -2.67 -21.92
C SER A 203 -22.47 -1.45 -22.59
N PHE A 204 -23.22 -1.63 -23.69
CA PHE A 204 -23.85 -0.55 -24.46
C PHE A 204 -25.39 -0.56 -24.38
N LYS A 205 -25.96 -1.31 -23.43
CA LYS A 205 -27.39 -1.29 -23.10
C LYS A 205 -27.63 -0.48 -21.84
#